data_AF-A0A5P2XJS6-F1
#
_entry.id   AF-A0A5P2XJS6-F1
#
_cell.length_a   1.000
_cell.length_b   1.000
_cell.length_c   1.000
_cell.angle_alpha   90.00
_cell.angle_beta   90.00
_cell.angle_gamma   90.00
#
_symmetry.space_group_name_H-M   'P 1'
#
loop_
_entity.id
_entity.type
_entity.pdbx_description
1 polymer ?
#
loop_
_entity_poly.entity_id
_entity_poly.type
_entity_poly.pdbx_seq_one_letter_code
_entity_poly.pdbx_strand_id
1 'polypeptide(L)'
;MDARTSNGPARQHKAEELLTAVAMTSSQLAQVVGRFDGDTPAMVTAAIHTAGRAFAELDACDDVIDDASETGRAIAGRLHALLPAGASSDVAHELDALEAVSARVRGTDQTRLLLHRVLGREAPAKRALPAVRHLAASDLPDLPSSYADEAGFEDLMAMAAREEELAPQLRKAHAERLDEVAAHLVRVVEQAAAVGFADEDFARESVREARHAYRLWLQCLAERRRDFGSRGRPVDTVCGTAGHVDSVPTHPNTSE
;
A
#
# COMPACT_ATOMS: atom_id res chain seq x y z
N MET A 1 4.55 -3.94 -30.72
CA MET A 1 4.37 -5.32 -31.21
C MET A 1 4.32 -6.22 -29.99
N ASP A 2 3.20 -6.92 -29.91
CA ASP A 2 2.57 -7.51 -28.73
C ASP A 2 3.20 -8.82 -28.26
N ALA A 3 3.08 -9.07 -26.95
CA ALA A 3 2.61 -10.36 -26.41
C ALA A 3 2.33 -10.22 -24.90
N ARG A 4 1.26 -9.48 -24.53
CA ARG A 4 0.59 -9.68 -23.24
C ARG A 4 -0.18 -11.00 -23.34
N THR A 5 0.42 -12.09 -22.90
CA THR A 5 -0.30 -13.35 -22.69
C THR A 5 -1.22 -13.20 -21.49
N SER A 6 -2.49 -12.92 -21.79
CA SER A 6 -3.59 -12.99 -20.85
C SER A 6 -3.71 -14.43 -20.33
N ASN A 7 -3.19 -14.69 -19.14
CA ASN A 7 -3.37 -15.94 -18.38
C ASN A 7 -4.74 -16.02 -17.67
N GLY A 8 -5.65 -15.08 -17.94
CA GLY A 8 -6.98 -15.00 -17.35
C GLY A 8 -7.88 -16.23 -17.60
N PRO A 9 -8.01 -16.76 -18.84
CA PRO A 9 -8.95 -17.85 -19.11
C PRO A 9 -8.44 -19.21 -18.63
N ALA A 10 -7.13 -19.45 -18.68
CA ALA A 10 -6.54 -20.72 -18.23
C ALA A 10 -6.65 -20.91 -16.70
N ARG A 11 -6.52 -19.82 -15.92
CA ARG A 11 -6.71 -19.86 -14.47
C ARG A 11 -8.17 -19.96 -14.07
N GLN A 12 -9.09 -19.35 -14.84
CA GLN A 12 -10.53 -19.48 -14.60
C GLN A 12 -11.05 -20.89 -14.87
N HIS A 13 -10.64 -21.54 -15.97
CA HIS A 13 -10.99 -22.94 -16.20
C HIS A 13 -10.42 -23.88 -15.13
N LYS A 14 -9.18 -23.63 -14.68
CA LYS A 14 -8.60 -24.39 -13.55
C LYS A 14 -9.40 -24.15 -12.26
N ALA A 15 -9.92 -22.94 -12.02
CA ALA A 15 -10.76 -22.65 -10.87
C ALA A 15 -12.15 -23.30 -10.95
N GLU A 16 -12.75 -23.40 -12.14
CA GLU A 16 -14.02 -24.12 -12.39
C GLU A 16 -13.88 -25.64 -12.23
N GLU A 17 -12.78 -26.22 -12.73
CA GLU A 17 -12.44 -27.64 -12.49
C GLU A 17 -12.25 -27.92 -10.99
N LEU A 18 -11.61 -27.00 -10.26
CA LEU A 18 -11.45 -27.09 -8.80
C LEU A 18 -12.78 -26.92 -8.06
N LEU A 19 -13.69 -26.04 -8.51
CA LEU A 19 -15.03 -25.89 -7.93
C LEU A 19 -15.89 -27.15 -8.14
N THR A 20 -15.71 -27.82 -9.28
CA THR A 20 -16.36 -29.10 -9.56
C THR A 20 -15.84 -30.20 -8.63
N ALA A 21 -14.54 -30.19 -8.31
CA ALA A 21 -13.95 -31.07 -7.30
C ALA A 21 -14.39 -30.76 -5.86
N VAL A 22 -14.70 -29.49 -5.55
CA VAL A 22 -15.21 -29.03 -4.24
C VAL A 22 -16.63 -29.53 -3.94
N ALA A 23 -17.44 -29.79 -4.96
CA ALA A 23 -18.79 -30.34 -4.81
C ALA A 23 -18.81 -31.86 -4.57
N MET A 24 -17.66 -32.53 -4.69
CA MET A 24 -17.58 -33.99 -4.55
C MET A 24 -17.43 -34.38 -3.07
N THR A 25 -18.24 -35.32 -2.62
CA THR A 25 -18.05 -35.95 -1.31
C THR A 25 -16.77 -36.80 -1.31
N SER A 26 -16.21 -37.10 -0.14
CA SER A 26 -14.99 -37.93 0.00
C SER A 26 -15.12 -39.27 -0.71
N SER A 27 -16.32 -39.85 -0.74
CA SER A 27 -16.63 -41.09 -1.46
C SER A 27 -16.64 -40.91 -2.99
N GLN A 28 -17.05 -39.75 -3.49
CA GLN A 28 -17.03 -39.43 -4.92
C GLN A 28 -15.61 -39.13 -5.40
N LEU A 29 -14.80 -38.47 -4.57
CA LEU A 29 -13.36 -38.28 -4.81
C LEU A 29 -12.63 -39.63 -4.87
N ALA A 30 -12.94 -40.56 -3.95
CA ALA A 30 -12.43 -41.93 -4.01
C ALA A 30 -12.91 -42.71 -5.25
N GLN A 31 -14.10 -42.41 -5.76
CA GLN A 31 -14.66 -43.07 -6.95
C GLN A 31 -14.02 -42.55 -8.26
N VAL A 32 -13.67 -41.26 -8.33
CA VAL A 32 -12.92 -40.65 -9.44
C VAL A 32 -11.45 -41.08 -9.46
N VAL A 33 -10.87 -41.30 -8.27
CA VAL A 33 -9.51 -41.84 -8.13
C VAL A 33 -9.42 -43.34 -8.50
N GLY A 34 -10.56 -43.98 -8.79
CA GLY A 34 -10.65 -45.34 -9.29
C GLY A 34 -10.80 -46.35 -8.15
N ARG A 35 -11.78 -47.24 -8.29
CA ARG A 35 -11.81 -48.50 -7.53
C ARG A 35 -10.52 -49.26 -7.85
N PHE A 36 -9.60 -49.31 -6.90
CA PHE A 36 -8.41 -50.16 -6.97
C PHE A 36 -8.77 -51.60 -6.58
N ASP A 37 -9.52 -52.27 -7.45
CA ASP A 37 -9.80 -53.70 -7.31
C ASP A 37 -8.53 -54.49 -7.73
N GLY A 38 -7.51 -54.57 -6.85
CA GLY A 38 -6.55 -55.69 -6.90
C GLY A 38 -5.04 -55.44 -6.72
N ASP A 39 -4.51 -54.22 -6.74
CA ASP A 39 -3.05 -54.00 -6.62
C ASP A 39 -2.71 -52.91 -5.59
N THR A 40 -2.53 -53.35 -4.34
CA THR A 40 -2.14 -52.49 -3.21
C THR A 40 -0.83 -51.74 -3.48
N PRO A 41 0.25 -52.37 -4.01
CA PRO A 41 1.45 -51.67 -4.47
C PRO A 41 1.20 -50.54 -5.47
N ALA A 42 0.36 -50.74 -6.48
CA ALA A 42 0.03 -49.71 -7.46
C ALA A 42 -0.73 -48.53 -6.83
N MET A 43 -1.69 -48.82 -5.95
CA MET A 43 -2.43 -47.82 -5.19
C MET A 43 -1.51 -46.99 -4.28
N VAL A 44 -0.59 -47.64 -3.55
CA VAL A 44 0.39 -46.96 -2.69
C VAL A 44 1.31 -46.06 -3.51
N THR A 45 1.78 -46.53 -4.67
CA THR A 45 2.63 -45.73 -5.57
C THR A 45 1.90 -44.50 -6.10
N ALA A 46 0.65 -44.66 -6.52
CA ALA A 46 -0.19 -43.55 -6.97
C ALA A 46 -0.48 -42.53 -5.85
N ALA A 47 -0.69 -43.01 -4.63
CA ALA A 47 -0.88 -42.16 -3.45
C ALA A 47 0.39 -41.37 -3.12
N ILE A 48 1.57 -42.00 -3.14
CA ILE A 48 2.87 -41.34 -2.92
C ILE A 48 3.09 -40.25 -3.97
N HIS A 49 2.85 -40.54 -5.25
CA HIS A 49 3.03 -39.55 -6.31
C HIS A 49 2.06 -38.36 -6.17
N THR A 50 0.81 -38.62 -5.80
CA THR A 50 -0.19 -37.57 -5.54
C THR A 50 0.20 -36.70 -4.35
N ALA A 51 0.64 -37.31 -3.25
CA ALA A 51 1.13 -36.60 -2.08
C ALA A 51 2.38 -35.77 -2.41
N GLY A 52 3.34 -36.33 -3.16
CA GLY A 52 4.54 -35.60 -3.58
C GLY A 52 4.24 -34.37 -4.43
N ARG A 53 3.27 -34.47 -5.35
CA ARG A 53 2.80 -33.30 -6.12
C ARG A 53 2.11 -32.27 -5.24
N ALA A 54 1.32 -32.71 -4.27
CA ALA A 54 0.64 -31.80 -3.34
C ALA A 54 1.64 -31.04 -2.44
N PHE A 55 2.70 -31.71 -1.97
CA PHE A 55 3.78 -31.05 -1.23
C PHE A 55 4.54 -30.04 -2.10
N ALA A 56 4.92 -30.40 -3.33
CA ALA A 56 5.59 -29.47 -4.23
C ALA A 56 4.75 -28.21 -4.54
N GLU A 57 3.43 -28.35 -4.67
CA GLU A 57 2.55 -27.19 -4.88
C GLU A 57 2.36 -26.36 -3.59
N LEU A 58 2.39 -27.00 -2.40
CA LEU A 58 2.42 -26.27 -1.14
C LEU A 58 3.73 -25.49 -0.97
N ASP A 59 4.87 -26.10 -1.27
CA ASP A 59 6.18 -25.44 -1.23
C ASP A 59 6.17 -24.21 -2.15
N ALA A 60 5.64 -24.33 -3.36
CA ALA A 60 5.49 -23.19 -4.27
C ALA A 60 4.54 -22.09 -3.74
N CYS A 61 3.53 -22.44 -2.93
CA CYS A 61 2.69 -21.44 -2.26
C CYS A 61 3.43 -20.75 -1.12
N ASP A 62 4.27 -21.48 -0.39
CA ASP A 62 5.08 -20.95 0.71
C ASP A 62 6.20 -20.04 0.18
N ASP A 63 6.82 -20.38 -0.97
CA ASP A 63 7.77 -19.51 -1.68
C ASP A 63 7.14 -18.14 -2.01
N VAL A 64 5.86 -18.10 -2.42
CA VAL A 64 5.15 -16.85 -2.70
C VAL A 64 5.00 -15.97 -1.45
N ILE A 65 4.83 -16.59 -0.27
CA ILE A 65 4.71 -15.90 1.02
C ILE A 65 6.08 -15.35 1.44
N ASP A 66 7.15 -16.14 1.31
CA ASP A 66 8.51 -15.71 1.61
C ASP A 66 8.96 -14.55 0.71
N ASP A 67 8.69 -14.64 -0.58
CA ASP A 67 8.91 -13.56 -1.55
C ASP A 67 8.10 -12.31 -1.19
N ALA A 68 6.86 -12.49 -0.73
CA ALA A 68 6.02 -11.37 -0.30
C ALA A 68 6.56 -10.71 0.97
N SER A 69 7.07 -11.49 1.93
CA SER A 69 7.76 -10.99 3.11
C SER A 69 9.02 -10.20 2.76
N GLU A 70 9.85 -10.68 1.84
CA GLU A 70 11.03 -9.95 1.38
C GLU A 70 10.65 -8.67 0.64
N THR A 71 9.71 -8.75 -0.29
CA THR A 71 9.25 -7.59 -1.06
C THR A 71 8.66 -6.53 -0.13
N GLY A 72 7.84 -6.93 0.85
CA GLY A 72 7.26 -6.02 1.84
C GLY A 72 8.31 -5.31 2.70
N ARG A 73 9.36 -6.04 3.13
CA ARG A 73 10.51 -5.43 3.84
C ARG A 73 11.25 -4.42 2.96
N ALA A 74 11.44 -4.73 1.69
CA ALA A 74 12.07 -3.80 0.75
C ALA A 74 11.22 -2.53 0.52
N ILE A 75 9.90 -2.68 0.41
CA ILE A 75 8.95 -1.56 0.34
C ILE A 75 9.07 -0.68 1.60
N ALA A 76 9.03 -1.28 2.80
CA ALA A 76 9.20 -0.54 4.05
C ALA A 76 10.52 0.25 4.10
N GLY A 77 11.63 -0.37 3.67
CA GLY A 77 12.93 0.30 3.58
C GLY A 77 12.93 1.49 2.61
N ARG A 78 12.28 1.37 1.44
CA ARG A 78 12.15 2.49 0.50
C ARG A 78 11.25 3.59 1.05
N LEU A 79 10.13 3.25 1.68
CA LEU A 79 9.24 4.22 2.34
C LEU A 79 9.96 5.02 3.42
N HIS A 80 10.84 4.37 4.20
CA HIS A 80 11.66 5.04 5.21
C HIS A 80 12.57 6.14 4.62
N ALA A 81 13.04 5.97 3.38
CA ALA A 81 13.83 6.97 2.67
C ALA A 81 12.96 8.05 1.96
N LEU A 82 11.82 7.66 1.40
CA LEU A 82 10.97 8.54 0.59
C LEU A 82 10.11 9.51 1.41
N LEU A 83 9.65 9.08 2.59
CA LEU A 83 8.76 9.89 3.45
C LEU A 83 9.45 11.17 3.98
N PRO A 84 10.70 11.12 4.51
CA PRO A 84 11.40 12.34 4.91
C PRO A 84 11.69 13.28 3.72
N ALA A 85 11.90 12.72 2.52
CA ALA A 85 12.15 13.48 1.31
C ALA A 85 10.90 14.17 0.73
N GLY A 86 9.70 13.85 1.23
CA GLY A 86 8.46 14.42 0.70
C GLY A 86 8.08 13.90 -0.70
N ALA A 87 8.63 12.74 -1.11
CA ALA A 87 8.48 12.19 -2.46
C ALA A 87 7.11 11.50 -2.65
N SER A 88 6.03 12.28 -2.68
CA SER A 88 4.66 11.75 -2.65
C SER A 88 4.32 10.80 -3.79
N SER A 89 4.78 11.07 -5.02
CA SER A 89 4.50 10.18 -6.16
C SER A 89 5.16 8.81 -6.00
N ASP A 90 6.38 8.78 -5.47
CA ASP A 90 7.13 7.54 -5.28
C ASP A 90 6.54 6.73 -4.12
N VAL A 91 6.11 7.39 -3.04
CA VAL A 91 5.38 6.73 -1.94
C VAL A 91 4.09 6.08 -2.46
N ALA A 92 3.33 6.76 -3.34
CA ALA A 92 2.13 6.15 -3.93
C ALA A 92 2.46 4.90 -4.76
N HIS A 93 3.54 4.94 -5.55
CA HIS A 93 4.00 3.79 -6.33
C HIS A 93 4.35 2.58 -5.45
N GLU A 94 5.02 2.82 -4.32
CA GLU A 94 5.35 1.77 -3.36
C GLU A 94 4.11 1.14 -2.70
N LEU A 95 3.06 1.93 -2.46
CA LEU A 95 1.80 1.42 -1.91
C LEU A 95 0.99 0.62 -2.94
N ASP A 96 1.08 0.96 -4.21
CA ASP A 96 0.49 0.14 -5.28
C ASP A 96 1.24 -1.19 -5.43
N ALA A 97 2.56 -1.19 -5.29
CA ALA A 97 3.35 -2.41 -5.24
C ALA A 97 2.97 -3.29 -4.03
N LEU A 98 2.74 -2.68 -2.86
CA LEU A 98 2.27 -3.38 -1.66
C LEU A 98 0.91 -4.07 -1.88
N GLU A 99 -0.04 -3.37 -2.51
CA GLU A 99 -1.35 -3.94 -2.86
C GLU A 99 -1.22 -5.11 -3.84
N ALA A 100 -0.33 -4.99 -4.84
CA ALA A 100 -0.06 -6.07 -5.79
C ALA A 100 0.53 -7.31 -5.11
N VAL A 101 1.46 -7.15 -4.16
CA VAL A 101 2.03 -8.24 -3.37
C VAL A 101 0.95 -8.93 -2.53
N SER A 102 0.12 -8.16 -1.82
CA SER A 102 -1.00 -8.72 -1.04
C SER A 102 -2.01 -9.45 -1.92
N ALA A 103 -2.32 -8.94 -3.12
CA ALA A 103 -3.20 -9.62 -4.07
C ALA A 103 -2.59 -10.94 -4.59
N ARG A 104 -1.27 -10.99 -4.79
CA ARG A 104 -0.56 -12.20 -5.22
C ARG A 104 -0.68 -13.32 -4.19
N VAL A 105 -0.44 -13.02 -2.91
CA VAL A 105 -0.57 -14.00 -1.81
C VAL A 105 -2.00 -14.50 -1.67
N ARG A 106 -3.00 -13.61 -1.71
CA ARG A 106 -4.42 -14.02 -1.69
C ARG A 106 -4.79 -14.94 -2.86
N GLY A 107 -4.14 -14.78 -4.01
CA GLY A 107 -4.31 -15.65 -5.16
C GLY A 107 -3.88 -17.11 -4.94
N THR A 108 -3.07 -17.41 -3.91
CA THR A 108 -2.60 -18.77 -3.60
C THR A 108 -3.37 -19.41 -2.42
N ASP A 109 -4.16 -18.65 -1.67
CA ASP A 109 -4.85 -19.14 -0.46
C ASP A 109 -5.83 -20.29 -0.73
N GLN A 110 -6.63 -20.19 -1.80
CA GLN A 110 -7.57 -21.27 -2.15
C GLN A 110 -6.83 -22.58 -2.48
N THR A 111 -5.72 -22.49 -3.23
CA THR A 111 -4.89 -23.66 -3.55
C THR A 111 -4.31 -24.27 -2.27
N ARG A 112 -3.77 -23.45 -1.38
CA ARG A 112 -3.20 -23.89 -0.11
C ARG A 112 -4.24 -24.60 0.78
N LEU A 113 -5.43 -24.03 0.92
CA LEU A 113 -6.54 -24.63 1.67
C LEU A 113 -6.98 -25.99 1.10
N LEU A 114 -7.07 -26.10 -0.22
CA LEU A 114 -7.42 -27.35 -0.89
C LEU A 114 -6.34 -28.43 -0.67
N LEU A 115 -5.07 -28.06 -0.80
CA LEU A 115 -3.95 -29.00 -0.61
C LEU A 115 -3.84 -29.48 0.84
N HIS A 116 -4.05 -28.60 1.83
CA HIS A 116 -4.13 -29.02 3.22
C HIS A 116 -5.24 -30.06 3.43
N ARG A 117 -6.43 -29.81 2.88
CA ARG A 117 -7.56 -30.76 2.94
C ARG A 117 -7.23 -32.10 2.28
N VAL A 118 -6.62 -32.09 1.09
CA VAL A 118 -6.21 -33.31 0.36
C VAL A 118 -5.20 -34.13 1.16
N LEU A 119 -4.30 -33.46 1.88
CA LEU A 119 -3.31 -34.11 2.75
C LEU A 119 -3.86 -34.52 4.12
N GLY A 120 -5.18 -34.39 4.36
CA GLY A 120 -5.80 -34.69 5.65
C GLY A 120 -5.37 -33.75 6.78
N ARG A 121 -4.77 -32.60 6.44
CA ARG A 121 -4.46 -31.53 7.38
C ARG A 121 -5.70 -30.64 7.47
N GLU A 122 -6.38 -30.67 8.61
CA GLU A 122 -7.39 -29.64 8.91
C GLU A 122 -6.75 -28.26 8.80
N ALA A 123 -7.58 -27.25 8.47
CA ALA A 123 -7.09 -25.89 8.28
C ALA A 123 -6.22 -25.49 9.49
N PRO A 124 -4.99 -25.00 9.26
CA PRO A 124 -4.13 -24.58 10.35
C PRO A 124 -4.91 -23.55 11.19
N ALA A 125 -4.89 -23.71 12.51
CA ALA A 125 -5.55 -22.79 13.42
C ALA A 125 -5.15 -21.35 13.05
N LYS A 126 -6.14 -20.46 12.88
CA LYS A 126 -5.86 -19.05 12.56
C LYS A 126 -4.81 -18.54 13.53
N ARG A 127 -3.68 -18.08 12.98
CA ARG A 127 -2.60 -17.52 13.79
C ARG A 127 -3.18 -16.29 14.48
N ALA A 128 -3.04 -16.20 15.81
CA ALA A 128 -3.48 -15.02 16.54
C ALA A 128 -2.54 -13.86 16.17
N LEU A 129 -2.98 -13.05 15.19
CA LEU A 129 -2.29 -11.84 14.79
C LEU A 129 -2.77 -10.66 15.65
N PRO A 130 -1.89 -9.70 15.96
CA PRO A 130 -2.31 -8.47 16.60
C PRO A 130 -3.28 -7.72 15.67
N ALA A 131 -4.26 -7.02 16.25
CA ALA A 131 -5.12 -6.13 15.48
C ALA A 131 -4.28 -5.01 14.83
N VAL A 132 -4.66 -4.62 13.60
CA VAL A 132 -4.03 -3.47 12.95
C VAL A 132 -4.42 -2.22 13.71
N ARG A 133 -3.41 -1.49 14.22
CA ARG A 133 -3.65 -0.19 14.86
C ARG A 133 -3.97 0.84 13.79
N HIS A 134 -5.11 1.51 13.92
CA HIS A 134 -5.49 2.65 13.08
C HIS A 134 -4.95 3.95 13.66
N LEU A 135 -4.43 4.83 12.81
CA LEU A 135 -4.03 6.19 13.19
C LEU A 135 -5.08 7.19 12.72
N ALA A 136 -5.73 7.84 13.68
CA ALA A 136 -6.66 8.93 13.41
C ALA A 136 -5.94 10.29 13.42
N ALA A 137 -6.53 11.29 12.75
CA ALA A 137 -6.01 12.66 12.80
C ALA A 137 -5.99 13.25 14.23
N SER A 138 -6.88 12.79 15.11
CA SER A 138 -6.93 13.16 16.53
C SER A 138 -5.80 12.57 17.37
N ASP A 139 -5.09 11.57 16.85
CA ASP A 139 -3.94 10.97 17.53
C ASP A 139 -2.65 11.77 17.27
N LEU A 140 -2.71 12.76 16.36
CA LEU A 140 -1.57 13.60 15.99
C LEU A 140 -1.46 14.84 16.89
N PRO A 141 -0.25 15.37 17.12
CA PRO A 141 -0.05 16.62 17.84
C PRO A 141 -0.89 17.77 17.27
N ASP A 142 -1.54 18.52 18.15
CA ASP A 142 -2.32 19.69 17.76
C ASP A 142 -1.43 20.80 17.17
N LEU A 143 -1.96 21.51 16.19
CA LEU A 143 -1.25 22.64 15.59
C LEU A 143 -1.49 23.89 16.44
N PRO A 144 -0.43 24.56 16.95
CA PRO A 144 -0.58 25.78 17.71
C PRO A 144 -1.17 26.88 16.81
N SER A 145 -2.18 27.57 17.32
CA SER A 145 -2.93 28.59 16.59
C SER A 145 -3.22 29.78 17.49
N SER A 146 -3.10 31.00 16.94
CA SER A 146 -3.52 32.23 17.60
C SER A 146 -5.02 32.19 17.97
N TYR A 147 -5.86 31.59 17.12
CA TYR A 147 -7.31 31.45 17.36
C TYR A 147 -7.69 30.54 18.53
N ALA A 148 -6.74 29.77 19.06
CA ALA A 148 -6.96 28.94 20.24
C ALA A 148 -6.66 29.69 21.56
N ASP A 149 -6.24 30.95 21.49
CA ASP A 149 -5.93 31.76 22.67
C ASP A 149 -7.21 32.25 23.36
N GLU A 150 -7.45 31.78 24.59
CA GLU A 150 -8.63 32.10 25.39
C GLU A 150 -8.68 33.57 25.82
N ALA A 151 -7.53 34.26 25.87
CA ALA A 151 -7.46 35.66 26.25
C ALA A 151 -7.96 36.61 25.14
N GLY A 152 -8.04 36.12 23.89
CA GLY A 152 -8.34 36.93 22.71
C GLY A 152 -7.25 37.95 22.41
N PHE A 153 -7.43 38.74 21.34
CA PHE A 153 -6.49 39.78 20.93
C PHE A 153 -7.16 41.15 20.91
N GLU A 154 -6.47 42.16 21.43
CA GLU A 154 -6.94 43.54 21.43
C GLU A 154 -7.03 44.12 20.00
N ASP A 155 -6.10 43.73 19.12
CA ASP A 155 -6.10 44.10 17.70
C ASP A 155 -5.40 43.05 16.81
N LEU A 156 -5.43 43.31 15.50
CA LEU A 156 -4.79 42.43 14.50
C LEU A 156 -3.25 42.42 14.59
N MET A 157 -2.64 43.46 15.17
CA MET A 157 -1.18 43.53 15.32
C MET A 157 -0.71 42.64 16.47
N ALA A 158 -1.46 42.62 17.58
CA ALA A 158 -1.26 41.70 18.69
C ALA A 158 -1.43 40.24 18.24
N MET A 159 -2.44 39.95 17.41
CA MET A 159 -2.63 38.63 16.82
C MET A 159 -1.45 38.24 15.91
N ALA A 160 -0.99 39.15 15.05
CA ALA A 160 0.15 38.90 14.15
C ALA A 160 1.47 38.68 14.91
N ALA A 161 1.73 39.46 15.96
CA ALA A 161 2.89 39.27 16.83
C ALA A 161 2.86 37.89 17.50
N ARG A 162 1.67 37.45 17.96
CA ARG A 162 1.48 36.12 18.53
C ARG A 162 1.74 35.00 17.52
N GLU A 163 1.29 35.16 16.28
CA GLU A 163 1.57 34.20 15.21
C GLU A 163 3.07 34.08 14.90
N GLU A 164 3.81 35.17 15.00
CA GLU A 164 5.26 35.16 14.82
C GLU A 164 5.98 34.42 15.95
N GLU A 165 5.54 34.62 17.21
CA GLU A 165 6.02 33.86 18.36
C GLU A 165 5.71 32.36 18.26
N LEU A 166 4.53 32.01 17.73
CA LEU A 166 4.10 30.63 17.56
C LEU A 166 4.76 29.94 16.36
N ALA A 167 5.33 30.69 15.41
CA ALA A 167 5.88 30.12 14.18
C ALA A 167 6.93 29.01 14.39
N PRO A 168 7.89 29.09 15.33
CA PRO A 168 8.81 28.00 15.63
C PRO A 168 8.08 26.75 16.18
N GLN A 169 7.09 26.94 17.05
CA GLN A 169 6.30 25.85 17.61
C GLN A 169 5.43 25.18 16.54
N LEU A 170 4.84 25.98 15.65
CA LEU A 170 4.07 25.49 14.51
C LEU A 170 4.93 24.67 13.55
N ARG A 171 6.17 25.10 13.24
CA ARG A 171 7.12 24.32 12.43
C ARG A 171 7.45 22.99 13.09
N LYS A 172 7.67 23.00 14.40
CA LYS A 172 7.97 21.80 15.18
C LYS A 172 6.78 20.83 15.16
N ALA A 173 5.57 21.31 15.42
CA ALA A 173 4.35 20.49 15.39
C ALA A 173 4.12 19.87 14.00
N HIS A 174 4.34 20.61 12.91
CA HIS A 174 4.27 20.07 11.55
C HIS A 174 5.30 18.97 11.29
N ALA A 175 6.53 19.13 11.77
CA ALA A 175 7.56 18.10 11.64
C ALA A 175 7.18 16.83 12.42
N GLU A 176 6.75 16.98 13.68
CA GLU A 176 6.33 15.86 14.54
C GLU A 176 5.15 15.10 13.93
N ARG A 177 4.13 15.80 13.44
CA ARG A 177 2.98 15.18 12.75
C ARG A 177 3.42 14.37 11.53
N LEU A 178 4.33 14.92 10.71
CA LEU A 178 4.85 14.21 9.53
C LEU A 178 5.64 12.97 9.91
N ASP A 179 6.49 13.07 10.94
CA ASP A 179 7.32 11.97 11.42
C ASP A 179 6.48 10.85 12.03
N GLU A 180 5.45 11.18 12.82
CA GLU A 180 4.55 10.21 13.42
C GLU A 180 3.74 9.43 12.38
N VAL A 181 3.15 10.11 11.40
CA VAL A 181 2.41 9.45 10.32
C VAL A 181 3.35 8.60 9.47
N ALA A 182 4.55 9.10 9.16
CA ALA A 182 5.55 8.36 8.41
C ALA A 182 5.99 7.08 9.14
N ALA A 183 6.32 7.19 10.43
CA ALA A 183 6.69 6.06 11.26
C ALA A 183 5.56 5.04 11.38
N HIS A 184 4.30 5.51 11.48
CA HIS A 184 3.16 4.62 11.51
C HIS A 184 2.98 3.84 10.20
N LEU A 185 3.07 4.53 9.06
CA LEU A 185 2.94 3.92 7.74
C LEU A 185 3.99 2.82 7.55
N VAL A 186 5.26 3.11 7.85
CA VAL A 186 6.35 2.12 7.75
C VAL A 186 6.07 0.92 8.67
N ARG A 187 5.69 1.16 9.93
CA ARG A 187 5.38 0.10 10.90
C ARG A 187 4.27 -0.83 10.42
N VAL A 188 3.21 -0.31 9.81
CA VAL A 188 2.10 -1.13 9.29
C VAL A 188 2.60 -2.05 8.17
N VAL A 189 3.43 -1.53 7.28
CA VAL A 189 4.02 -2.32 6.18
C VAL A 189 4.97 -3.38 6.72
N GLU A 190 5.81 -3.06 7.70
CA GLU A 190 6.72 -4.01 8.34
C GLU A 190 5.95 -5.14 9.03
N GLN A 191 4.87 -4.82 9.74
CA GLN A 191 4.02 -5.82 10.40
C GLN A 191 3.35 -6.76 9.39
N ALA A 192 2.85 -6.23 8.27
CA ALA A 192 2.28 -7.03 7.19
C ALA A 192 3.33 -7.93 6.52
N ALA A 193 4.53 -7.39 6.29
CA ALA A 193 5.65 -8.11 5.71
C ALA A 193 6.18 -9.22 6.65
N ALA A 194 6.18 -9.00 7.97
CA ALA A 194 6.65 -9.98 8.96
C ALA A 194 5.84 -11.29 8.96
N VAL A 195 4.59 -11.24 8.51
CA VAL A 195 3.71 -12.41 8.37
C VAL A 195 3.46 -12.81 6.92
N GLY A 196 4.20 -12.19 5.99
CA GLY A 196 4.16 -12.50 4.56
C GLY A 196 2.79 -12.29 3.92
N PHE A 197 1.95 -11.44 4.50
CA PHE A 197 0.57 -11.23 4.06
C PHE A 197 -0.29 -12.52 4.03
N ALA A 198 0.13 -13.56 4.77
CA ALA A 198 -0.47 -14.89 4.70
C ALA A 198 -1.86 -15.00 5.34
N ASP A 199 -2.24 -14.01 6.16
CA ASP A 199 -3.60 -13.86 6.69
C ASP A 199 -4.33 -12.79 5.88
N GLU A 200 -5.40 -13.19 5.20
CA GLU A 200 -6.15 -12.33 4.27
C GLU A 200 -6.74 -11.10 4.97
N ASP A 201 -7.36 -11.30 6.14
CA ASP A 201 -8.06 -10.22 6.84
C ASP A 201 -7.06 -9.18 7.33
N PHE A 202 -5.97 -9.64 7.95
CA PHE A 202 -4.88 -8.80 8.41
C PHE A 202 -4.18 -8.07 7.24
N ALA A 203 -3.83 -8.78 6.16
CA ALA A 203 -3.19 -8.18 5.00
C ALA A 203 -4.05 -7.08 4.36
N ARG A 204 -5.36 -7.34 4.20
CA ARG A 204 -6.31 -6.38 3.65
C ARG A 204 -6.43 -5.16 4.56
N GLU A 205 -6.48 -5.36 5.87
CA GLU A 205 -6.57 -4.28 6.84
C GLU A 205 -5.28 -3.45 6.88
N SER A 206 -4.10 -4.08 6.87
CA SER A 206 -2.82 -3.38 6.81
C SER A 206 -2.65 -2.54 5.53
N VAL A 207 -3.05 -3.06 4.36
CA VAL A 207 -2.98 -2.29 3.10
C VAL A 207 -3.93 -1.09 3.14
N ARG A 208 -5.14 -1.27 3.70
CA ARG A 208 -6.11 -0.17 3.88
C ARG A 208 -5.55 0.89 4.82
N GLU A 209 -4.95 0.48 5.93
CA GLU A 209 -4.36 1.40 6.90
C GLU A 209 -3.17 2.15 6.31
N ALA A 210 -2.27 1.47 5.58
CA ALA A 210 -1.15 2.13 4.91
C ALA A 210 -1.62 3.23 3.94
N ARG A 211 -2.70 2.97 3.19
CA ARG A 211 -3.34 3.99 2.32
C ARG A 211 -4.04 5.10 3.11
N HIS A 212 -4.60 4.80 4.28
CA HIS A 212 -5.16 5.81 5.16
C HIS A 212 -4.07 6.74 5.71
N ALA A 213 -3.02 6.19 6.30
CA ALA A 213 -1.87 6.91 6.80
C ALA A 213 -1.22 7.77 5.69
N TYR A 214 -1.09 7.25 4.46
CA TYR A 214 -0.58 8.03 3.33
C TYR A 214 -1.43 9.27 3.02
N ARG A 215 -2.76 9.14 3.03
CA ARG A 215 -3.66 10.30 2.84
C ARG A 215 -3.51 11.32 3.96
N LEU A 216 -3.35 10.86 5.20
CA LEU A 216 -3.11 11.72 6.36
C LEU A 216 -1.76 12.45 6.24
N TRP A 217 -0.73 11.77 5.75
CA TRP A 217 0.58 12.36 5.48
C TRP A 217 0.52 13.43 4.38
N LEU A 218 -0.21 13.17 3.28
CA LEU A 218 -0.45 14.17 2.23
C LEU A 218 -1.19 15.40 2.78
N GLN A 219 -2.17 15.18 3.65
CA GLN A 219 -2.87 16.27 4.33
C GLN A 219 -1.91 17.11 5.17
N CYS A 220 -1.07 16.48 6.00
CA CYS A 220 -0.05 17.18 6.80
C CYS A 220 0.93 17.98 5.90
N LEU A 221 1.36 17.41 4.77
CA LEU A 221 2.19 18.13 3.80
C LEU A 221 1.46 19.32 3.16
N ALA A 222 0.15 19.21 2.92
CA ALA A 222 -0.64 20.30 2.37
C ALA A 222 -0.86 21.41 3.42
N GLU A 223 -1.12 21.06 4.68
CA GLU A 223 -1.23 21.98 5.81
C GLU A 223 0.09 22.75 6.01
N ARG A 224 1.22 22.05 6.10
CA ARG A 224 2.55 22.67 6.18
C ARG A 224 2.82 23.63 5.01
N ARG A 225 2.45 23.26 3.79
CA ARG A 225 2.58 24.12 2.61
C ARG A 225 1.65 25.32 2.66
N ARG A 226 0.46 25.21 3.24
CA ARG A 226 -0.45 26.34 3.44
C ARG A 226 0.14 27.36 4.42
N ASP A 227 0.68 26.87 5.53
CA ASP A 227 1.16 27.73 6.63
C ASP A 227 2.50 28.41 6.32
N PHE A 228 3.33 27.79 5.48
CA PHE A 228 4.66 28.32 5.15
C PHE A 228 4.90 28.65 3.66
N GLY A 229 4.06 28.16 2.74
CA GLY A 229 4.27 28.28 1.29
C GLY A 229 3.97 29.66 0.69
N SER A 230 3.38 30.58 1.46
CA SER A 230 3.11 31.96 1.05
C SER A 230 4.20 32.97 1.48
N ARG A 231 5.14 32.60 2.35
CA ARG A 231 6.21 33.52 2.85
C ARG A 231 7.51 33.48 2.03
N GLY A 232 7.48 32.91 0.83
CA GLY A 232 8.65 32.64 0.00
C GLY A 232 8.57 33.15 -1.45
N ARG A 233 7.75 34.16 -1.76
CA ARG A 233 7.93 34.92 -3.00
C ARG A 233 8.80 36.15 -2.70
N PRO A 234 9.96 36.34 -3.35
CA PRO A 234 10.51 37.68 -3.47
C PRO A 234 9.48 38.53 -4.21
N VAL A 235 9.00 39.57 -3.56
CA VAL A 235 8.32 40.68 -4.22
C VAL A 235 9.41 41.42 -4.98
N ASP A 236 9.73 40.96 -6.18
CA ASP A 236 10.47 41.79 -7.14
C ASP A 236 9.53 42.87 -7.65
N THR A 237 9.50 43.95 -6.89
CA THR A 237 9.61 45.34 -7.32
C THR A 237 8.99 45.66 -8.69
N VAL A 238 7.76 46.19 -8.64
CA VAL A 238 7.30 47.18 -9.62
C VAL A 238 7.76 48.57 -9.15
N CYS A 239 8.77 49.13 -9.80
CA CYS A 239 9.05 50.57 -10.00
C CYS A 239 10.41 50.70 -10.73
N GLY A 240 10.57 51.36 -11.88
CA GLY A 240 9.66 52.18 -12.66
C GLY A 240 10.26 52.56 -14.03
N THR A 241 9.34 52.87 -14.95
CA THR A 241 9.33 54.00 -15.89
C THR A 241 10.64 54.54 -16.53
N ALA A 242 10.64 54.52 -17.88
CA ALA A 242 10.80 55.65 -18.81
C ALA A 242 11.97 55.59 -19.83
N GLY A 243 11.63 55.84 -21.11
CA GLY A 243 12.53 56.14 -22.25
C GLY A 243 12.25 55.23 -23.47
N HIS A 244 11.34 55.54 -24.41
CA HIS A 244 11.52 56.44 -25.58
C HIS A 244 12.71 55.96 -26.47
N VAL A 245 12.67 55.71 -27.79
CA VAL A 245 11.69 56.00 -28.87
C VAL A 245 12.10 55.25 -30.17
N ASP A 246 11.13 55.10 -31.08
CA ASP A 246 11.19 54.88 -32.55
C ASP A 246 12.01 53.74 -33.18
N SER A 247 11.34 52.90 -33.96
CA SER A 247 11.19 53.12 -35.41
C SER A 247 10.36 52.02 -36.10
N VAL A 248 9.29 52.46 -36.76
CA VAL A 248 8.51 51.81 -37.82
C VAL A 248 9.38 51.79 -39.11
N PRO A 249 9.36 50.75 -39.98
CA PRO A 249 8.43 50.77 -41.12
C PRO A 249 7.80 49.42 -41.56
N THR A 250 6.48 49.49 -41.74
CA THR A 250 5.71 49.17 -42.97
C THR A 250 5.85 47.79 -43.65
N HIS A 251 4.78 46.98 -43.52
CA HIS A 251 4.28 45.98 -44.49
C HIS A 251 3.91 46.65 -45.86
N PRO A 252 3.48 45.96 -46.96
CA PRO A 252 2.83 44.64 -47.00
C PRO A 252 3.03 43.75 -48.27
N ASN A 253 2.39 42.57 -48.19
CA ASN A 253 1.72 41.81 -49.26
C ASN A 253 2.48 41.23 -50.45
N THR A 254 2.45 39.90 -50.52
CA THR A 254 2.22 39.17 -51.78
C THR A 254 1.17 38.08 -51.54
N SER A 255 0.00 38.28 -52.13
CA SER A 255 -0.94 37.24 -52.52
C SER A 255 -0.93 37.19 -54.04
N GLU A 256 -0.47 36.07 -54.59
CA GLU A 256 -1.03 35.32 -55.72
C GLU A 256 -0.25 34.01 -55.87
#